data_AF-A0A1Z4VA09-F1
#
_entry.id   AF-A0A1Z4VA09-F1
#
_cell.length_a   1.000
_cell.length_b   1.000
_cell.length_c   1.000
_cell.angle_alpha   90.00
_cell.angle_beta   90.00
_cell.angle_gamma   90.00
#
_symmetry.space_group_name_H-M   'P 1'
#
loop_
_entity.id
_entity.type
_entity.pdbx_description
1 polymer ?
#
loop_
_entity_poly.entity_id
_entity_poly.type
_entity_poly.pdbx_seq_one_letter_code
_entity_poly.pdbx_strand_id
1 'polypeptide(L)'
;MSAKRKFRLGAFIQATGHHISAWRHPSTQIDAGLNFEHYKEITQTAERGLFDAVFLADSPGIWGGSPETQIRNGKIAHFEPVTLFSALSSVTKNISPIF
;
A
#
# COMPACT_ATOMS: atom_id res chain seq x y z
N MET A 1 0.59 -31.09 23.46
CA MET A 1 -0.22 -30.94 22.23
C MET A 1 0.44 -29.86 21.37
N SER A 2 0.77 -30.14 20.11
CA SER A 2 1.29 -29.12 19.19
C SER A 2 0.18 -28.10 18.92
N ALA A 3 0.44 -26.80 19.12
CA ALA A 3 -0.53 -25.76 18.83
C ALA A 3 -0.93 -25.81 17.34
N LYS A 4 -2.23 -25.72 17.04
CA LYS A 4 -2.71 -25.61 15.65
C LYS A 4 -2.10 -24.36 15.01
N ARG A 5 -1.18 -24.55 14.06
CA ARG A 5 -0.62 -23.44 13.27
C ARG A 5 -1.73 -22.80 12.43
N LYS A 6 -1.85 -21.48 12.52
CA LYS A 6 -2.70 -20.66 11.64
C LYS A 6 -1.85 -20.10 10.51
N PHE A 7 -2.40 -20.06 9.30
CA PHE A 7 -1.79 -19.32 8.19
C PHE A 7 -1.89 -17.82 8.49
N ARG A 8 -0.85 -17.07 8.14
CA ARG A 8 -0.81 -15.62 8.31
C ARG A 8 -0.87 -14.94 6.95
N LEU A 9 -1.70 -13.91 6.82
CA LEU A 9 -1.93 -13.19 5.57
C LEU A 9 -1.45 -11.74 5.68
N GLY A 10 -0.63 -11.33 4.72
CA GLY A 10 -0.15 -9.96 4.57
C GLY A 10 -0.66 -9.33 3.27
N ALA A 11 -1.14 -8.10 3.36
CA ALA A 11 -1.61 -7.33 2.20
C ALA A 11 -0.51 -6.39 1.73
N PHE A 12 0.05 -6.65 0.53
CA PHE A 12 1.04 -5.77 -0.08
C PHE A 12 0.35 -4.69 -0.90
N ILE A 13 0.35 -3.46 -0.36
CA ILE A 13 -0.31 -2.31 -0.95
C ILE A 13 0.71 -1.51 -1.78
N GLN A 14 0.29 -1.08 -2.97
CA GLN A 14 1.06 -0.17 -3.80
C GLN A 14 0.09 0.79 -4.48
N ALA A 15 0.31 2.11 -4.31
CA ALA A 15 -0.52 3.23 -4.77
C ALA A 15 -1.57 2.87 -5.84
N THR A 16 -1.25 3.05 -7.12
CA THR A 16 -2.16 2.79 -8.23
C THR A 16 -2.21 1.31 -8.66
N GLY A 17 -1.53 0.42 -7.94
CA GLY A 17 -1.42 -1.01 -8.22
C GLY A 17 -0.01 -1.50 -8.60
N HIS A 18 0.16 -2.83 -8.60
CA HIS A 18 1.46 -3.47 -8.82
C HIS A 18 1.96 -3.39 -10.26
N HIS A 19 1.05 -3.38 -11.23
CA HIS A 19 1.40 -3.27 -12.64
C HIS A 19 1.90 -1.85 -12.97
N ILE A 20 2.97 -1.73 -13.78
CA ILE A 20 3.59 -0.43 -14.13
C ILE A 20 2.61 0.58 -14.75
N SER A 21 1.60 0.06 -15.46
CA SER A 21 0.55 0.85 -16.10
C SER A 21 -0.81 0.75 -15.41
N ALA A 22 -0.88 0.27 -14.17
CA ALA A 22 -2.15 0.09 -13.45
C ALA A 22 -2.96 1.40 -13.33
N TRP A 23 -2.27 2.53 -13.20
CA TRP A 23 -2.85 3.88 -13.19
C TRP A 23 -3.70 4.23 -14.42
N ARG A 24 -3.53 3.52 -15.54
CA ARG A 24 -4.28 3.75 -16.79
C ARG A 24 -5.62 3.02 -16.83
N HIS A 25 -5.85 2.09 -15.90
CA HIS A 25 -7.07 1.31 -15.91
C HIS A 25 -8.25 2.16 -15.37
N PRO A 26 -9.43 2.14 -16.00
CA PRO A 26 -10.55 3.01 -15.61
C PRO A 26 -11.05 2.80 -14.17
N SER A 27 -10.81 1.63 -13.58
CA SER A 27 -11.21 1.32 -12.21
C SER A 27 -10.13 1.64 -11.16
N THR A 28 -8.99 2.18 -11.56
CA THR A 28 -7.89 2.49 -10.65
C THR A 28 -8.12 3.86 -10.01
N GLN A 29 -7.85 3.97 -8.71
CA GLN A 29 -7.79 5.26 -8.04
C GLN A 29 -6.54 6.02 -8.50
N ILE A 30 -6.70 7.03 -9.35
CA ILE A 30 -5.57 7.69 -10.05
C ILE A 30 -4.67 8.50 -9.12
N ASP A 31 -5.22 9.08 -8.06
CA ASP A 31 -4.50 9.88 -7.05
C ASP A 31 -4.03 9.04 -5.85
N ALA A 32 -4.08 7.70 -5.96
CA ALA A 32 -3.79 6.76 -4.87
C ALA A 32 -2.43 6.96 -4.20
N GLY A 33 -1.44 7.57 -4.87
CA GLY A 33 -0.15 7.88 -4.25
C GLY A 33 -0.26 8.84 -3.06
N LEU A 34 -1.20 9.79 -3.11
CA LEU A 34 -1.32 10.87 -2.11
C LEU A 34 -2.73 10.94 -1.50
N ASN A 35 -3.57 9.94 -1.75
CA ASN A 35 -4.93 9.88 -1.24
C ASN A 35 -4.99 9.00 0.02
N PHE A 36 -5.10 9.63 1.19
CA PHE A 36 -5.17 8.90 2.47
C PHE A 36 -6.42 8.03 2.58
N GLU A 37 -7.59 8.52 2.13
CA GLU A 37 -8.84 7.75 2.23
C GLU A 37 -8.74 6.44 1.44
N HIS A 38 -8.05 6.44 0.30
CA HIS A 38 -7.78 5.21 -0.46
C HIS A 38 -7.00 4.16 0.37
N TYR A 39 -5.92 4.56 1.05
CA TYR A 39 -5.15 3.65 1.91
C TYR A 39 -5.94 3.20 3.14
N LYS A 40 -6.77 4.06 3.70
CA LYS A 40 -7.68 3.72 4.79
C LYS A 40 -8.70 2.67 4.35
N GLU A 41 -9.34 2.84 3.21
CA GLU A 41 -10.29 1.87 2.65
C GLU A 41 -9.66 0.51 2.38
N ILE A 42 -8.46 0.48 1.78
CA ILE A 42 -7.73 -0.77 1.53
C ILE A 42 -7.37 -1.45 2.85
N THR A 43 -6.80 -0.71 3.80
CA THR A 43 -6.38 -1.26 5.09
C THR A 43 -7.58 -1.79 5.88
N GLN A 44 -8.68 -1.07 5.92
CA GLN A 44 -9.92 -1.54 6.56
C GLN A 44 -10.50 -2.75 5.83
N THR A 45 -10.33 -2.84 4.51
CA THR A 45 -10.73 -4.03 3.74
C THR A 45 -9.88 -5.25 4.09
N ALA A 46 -8.57 -5.09 4.21
CA ALA A 46 -7.68 -6.14 4.68
C ALA A 46 -8.03 -6.59 6.11
N GLU A 47 -8.32 -5.64 7.00
CA GLU A 47 -8.74 -5.94 8.38
C GLU A 47 -10.06 -6.72 8.43
N ARG A 48 -11.08 -6.31 7.67
CA ARG A 48 -12.33 -7.09 7.52
C ARG A 48 -12.08 -8.50 6.95
N GLY A 49 -11.06 -8.64 6.10
CA GLY A 49 -10.61 -9.91 5.53
C GLY A 49 -9.77 -10.78 6.48
N LEU A 50 -9.58 -10.38 7.74
CA LEU A 50 -8.75 -11.07 8.73
C LEU A 50 -7.27 -11.20 8.32
N PHE A 51 -6.77 -10.26 7.53
CA PHE A 51 -5.33 -10.16 7.28
C PHE A 51 -4.64 -9.74 8.58
N ASP A 52 -3.49 -10.36 8.83
CA ASP A 52 -2.69 -10.08 10.02
C ASP A 52 -1.91 -8.78 9.85
N ALA A 53 -1.58 -8.43 8.61
CA ALA A 53 -0.75 -7.27 8.35
C ALA A 53 -0.96 -6.57 7.01
N VAL A 54 -0.56 -5.31 6.97
CA VAL A 54 -0.36 -4.52 5.75
C VAL A 54 1.13 -4.23 5.56
N PHE A 55 1.57 -4.26 4.31
CA PHE A 55 2.94 -3.98 3.90
C PHE A 55 2.94 -2.91 2.81
N LEU A 56 3.82 -1.93 2.95
CA LEU A 56 4.07 -0.88 1.97
C LEU A 56 5.57 -0.86 1.68
N ALA A 57 5.92 -1.08 0.41
CA ALA A 57 7.30 -0.99 -0.03
C ALA A 57 7.69 0.48 -0.25
N ASP A 58 8.92 0.82 0.11
CA ASP A 58 9.47 2.16 -0.03
C ASP A 58 10.89 2.13 -0.61
N SER A 59 11.28 3.25 -1.22
CA SER A 59 12.64 3.53 -1.64
C SER A 59 12.91 5.02 -1.49
N PRO A 60 13.99 5.43 -0.79
CA PRO A 60 14.31 6.84 -0.60
C PRO A 60 14.79 7.54 -1.89
N GLY A 61 14.79 6.85 -3.03
CA GLY A 61 15.27 7.35 -4.31
C GLY A 61 14.26 7.13 -5.43
N ILE A 62 14.35 7.98 -6.45
CA ILE A 62 13.64 7.77 -7.70
C ILE A 62 14.47 6.77 -8.53
N TRP A 63 13.86 5.65 -8.90
CA TRP A 63 14.47 4.67 -9.81
C TRP A 63 14.86 5.34 -11.12
N GLY A 64 16.06 5.04 -11.63
CA GLY A 64 16.67 5.76 -12.76
C GLY A 64 15.80 5.85 -14.02
N GLY A 65 16.15 6.78 -14.91
CA GLY A 65 15.45 7.02 -16.16
C GLY A 65 15.60 8.47 -16.62
N SER A 66 15.19 8.73 -17.85
CA SER A 66 15.03 10.09 -18.39
C SER A 66 13.81 10.79 -17.79
N PRO A 67 13.76 12.13 -17.74
CA PRO A 67 12.55 12.87 -17.35
C PRO A 67 11.29 12.41 -18.11
N GLU A 68 11.43 12.08 -19.40
CA GLU A 68 10.36 11.61 -20.27
C GLU A 68 9.80 10.24 -19.85
N THR A 69 10.64 9.38 -19.28
CA THR A 69 10.19 8.10 -18.71
C THR A 69 9.53 8.29 -17.35
N GLN A 70 9.97 9.27 -16.56
CA GLN A 70 9.43 9.52 -15.23
C GLN A 70 8.00 10.05 -15.26
N ILE A 71 7.67 10.94 -16.20
CA ILE A 71 6.30 11.45 -16.34
C ILE A 71 5.26 10.36 -16.67
N ARG A 72 5.70 9.16 -17.07
CA ARG A 72 4.85 7.99 -17.36
C ARG A 72 4.80 6.98 -16.22
N ASN A 73 5.53 7.24 -15.14
CA ASN A 73 5.62 6.39 -13.97
C ASN A 73 4.65 6.87 -12.87
N GLY A 74 3.55 6.13 -12.69
CA GLY A 74 2.53 6.43 -11.68
C GLY A 74 2.93 6.12 -10.23
N LYS A 75 4.22 5.89 -9.94
CA LYS A 75 4.72 5.48 -8.62
C LYS A 75 5.73 6.45 -8.01
N ILE A 76 6.00 7.59 -8.64
CA ILE A 76 7.03 8.54 -8.18
C ILE A 76 6.62 9.26 -6.89
N ALA A 77 5.36 9.67 -6.79
CA ALA A 77 4.83 10.37 -5.63
C ALA A 77 3.95 9.42 -4.82
N HIS A 78 4.38 9.10 -3.61
CA HIS A 78 3.63 8.29 -2.65
C HIS A 78 3.94 8.69 -1.21
N PHE A 79 3.12 8.27 -0.26
CA PHE A 79 3.37 8.48 1.16
C PHE A 79 4.61 7.73 1.66
N GLU A 80 5.31 8.36 2.61
CA GLU A 80 6.34 7.70 3.40
C GLU A 80 5.68 6.69 4.38
N PRO A 81 6.20 5.46 4.53
CA PRO A 81 5.50 4.41 5.27
C PRO A 81 5.26 4.69 6.75
N VAL A 82 6.23 5.25 7.49
CA VAL A 82 6.10 5.46 8.93
C VAL A 82 4.98 6.46 9.22
N THR A 83 4.94 7.57 8.48
CA THR A 83 3.90 8.59 8.60
C THR A 83 2.53 8.06 8.19
N LEU A 84 2.44 7.28 7.10
CA LEU A 84 1.18 6.66 6.70
C LEU A 84 0.68 5.66 7.74
N PHE A 85 1.52 4.76 8.23
CA PHE A 85 1.13 3.76 9.24
C PHE A 85 0.75 4.40 10.56
N SER A 86 1.41 5.48 10.96
CA SER A 86 1.01 6.28 12.13
C SER A 86 -0.42 6.78 11.98
N ALA A 87 -0.78 7.33 10.82
CA ALA A 87 -2.15 7.79 10.54
C ALA A 87 -3.15 6.62 10.50
N LEU A 88 -2.81 5.52 9.82
CA LEU A 88 -3.69 4.34 9.69
C LEU A 88 -3.96 3.65 11.03
N SER A 89 -3.01 3.67 11.97
CA SER A 89 -3.17 3.09 13.30
C SER A 89 -4.33 3.71 14.09
N SER A 90 -4.73 4.95 13.77
CA SER A 90 -5.85 5.63 14.43
C SER A 90 -7.22 5.14 13.95
N VAL A 91 -7.28 4.41 12.83
CA VAL A 91 -8.53 3.99 12.15
C VAL A 91 -8.65 2.47 11.97
N THR A 92 -7.72 1.71 12.56
CA THR A 92 -7.70 0.23 12.59
C THR A 92 -7.53 -0.27 14.02
N LYS A 93 -7.73 -1.58 14.26
CA LYS A 93 -7.65 -2.17 15.60
C LYS A 93 -6.69 -3.35 15.70
N ASN A 94 -6.73 -4.25 14.74
CA ASN A 94 -6.09 -5.57 14.83
C ASN A 94 -5.01 -5.80 13.77
N ILE A 95 -5.07 -5.10 12.64
CA ILE A 95 -4.10 -5.25 11.56
C ILE A 95 -2.78 -4.56 11.90
N SER A 96 -1.67 -5.27 11.74
CA SER A 96 -0.34 -4.74 12.06
C SER A 96 0.36 -4.17 10.81
N PRO A 97 1.10 -3.06 10.91
CA PRO A 97 2.04 -2.68 9.87
C PRO A 97 3.25 -3.62 9.85
N ILE A 98 3.79 -3.91 8.66
CA ILE A 98 5.09 -4.57 8.47
C ILE A 98 6.02 -3.57 7.78
N PHE A 99 7.23 -3.42 8.35
CA PHE A 99 8.35 -2.68 7.78
C PHE A 99 9.20 -3.57 6.87
#